data_AF-A0A0F9DTC0-F1
#
_entry.id   AF-A0A0F9DTC0-F1
#
_cell.length_a   1.000
_cell.length_b   1.000
_cell.length_c   1.000
_cell.angle_alpha   90.00
_cell.angle_beta   90.00
_cell.angle_gamma   90.00
#
_symmetry.space_group_name_H-M   'P 1'
#
loop_
_entity.id
_entity.type
_entity.pdbx_description
1 polymer ?
#
loop_
_entity_poly.entity_id
_entity_poly.type
_entity_poly.pdbx_seq_one_letter_code
_entity_poly.pdbx_strand_id
1 'polypeptide(L)'
;MYPANPLQQVFLAEALHHVDPKLNISQFIDEYHQPIDSGCFRQAWAHMLRAFPALRTCFDWETELLQIIPRYSEQLFDKTFSYLDMSATATSKGSTEEQVPTAIDTVAQQAWEQGFALDQPGLIHVQLIKWTDDHYYLVRTIHHAIWDGWCEVVFNRRFHQLYEAYRQQQTPVLTIDNAYGQAQHPPPALVEQTQAFWASPDRRIDQANNINAMLTAPLASAAASPTLLIEQADAISGTDYQALQLFCRQYSITANTVVQFAWHWLVHCYSGDASSCVGTTVFGRALPITGIDESIGLYINTLPFSIHWENDYSVLKQLTLIQQQLLDLQQHTHIPLASLQTDG
;
A
#
# COMPACT_ATOMS: atom_id res chain seq x y z
N MET A 1 3.68 -14.19 -16.78
CA MET A 1 3.69 -12.78 -17.23
C MET A 1 2.24 -12.37 -17.33
N TYR A 2 1.92 -11.17 -16.90
CA TYR A 2 0.57 -10.63 -16.93
C TYR A 2 0.66 -9.14 -17.32
N PRO A 3 -0.42 -8.51 -17.80
CA PRO A 3 -0.48 -7.05 -17.83
C PRO A 3 -0.28 -6.47 -16.43
N ALA A 4 0.38 -5.32 -16.33
CA ALA A 4 0.43 -4.54 -15.10
C ALA A 4 -1.00 -4.14 -14.71
N ASN A 5 -1.33 -4.26 -13.43
CA ASN A 5 -2.64 -3.87 -12.94
C ASN A 5 -2.84 -2.34 -12.98
N PRO A 6 -4.07 -1.82 -12.85
CA PRO A 6 -4.38 -0.39 -12.89
C PRO A 6 -3.40 0.54 -12.16
N LEU A 7 -3.08 0.24 -10.91
CA LEU A 7 -2.24 1.11 -10.09
C LEU A 7 -0.74 0.91 -10.39
N GLN A 8 -0.32 -0.31 -10.75
CA GLN A 8 1.02 -0.56 -11.29
C GLN A 8 1.28 0.27 -12.55
N GLN A 9 0.29 0.41 -13.45
CA GLN A 9 0.42 1.24 -14.65
C GLN A 9 0.69 2.71 -14.31
N VAL A 10 0.05 3.24 -13.27
CA VAL A 10 0.32 4.60 -12.76
C VAL A 10 1.76 4.72 -12.29
N PHE A 11 2.23 3.80 -11.44
CA PHE A 11 3.61 3.82 -10.93
C PHE A 11 4.65 3.71 -12.05
N LEU A 12 4.38 2.89 -13.08
CA LEU A 12 5.25 2.76 -14.24
C LEU A 12 5.26 4.04 -15.08
N ALA A 13 4.10 4.68 -15.27
CA ALA A 13 4.01 5.96 -15.95
C ALA A 13 4.79 7.05 -15.18
N GLU A 14 4.68 7.13 -13.86
CA GLU A 14 5.44 8.06 -13.02
C GLU A 14 6.95 7.85 -13.17
N ALA A 15 7.40 6.60 -13.16
CA ALA A 15 8.80 6.25 -13.37
C ALA A 15 9.31 6.70 -14.76
N LEU A 16 8.49 6.57 -15.81
CA LEU A 16 8.79 7.03 -17.17
C LEU A 16 8.87 8.56 -17.30
N HIS A 17 8.06 9.29 -16.53
CA HIS A 17 8.04 10.76 -16.54
C HIS A 17 9.05 11.40 -15.58
N HIS A 18 9.97 10.61 -15.01
CA HIS A 18 10.99 11.07 -14.07
C HIS A 18 10.42 11.80 -12.84
N VAL A 19 9.24 11.35 -12.37
CA VAL A 19 8.76 11.68 -11.02
C VAL A 19 9.77 11.10 -10.02
N ASP A 20 9.88 11.69 -8.81
CA ASP A 20 10.80 11.19 -7.78
C ASP A 20 10.64 9.66 -7.62
N PRO A 21 11.67 8.85 -7.94
CA PRO A 21 11.57 7.39 -7.92
C PRO A 21 11.28 6.84 -6.52
N LYS A 22 11.38 7.68 -5.48
CA LYS A 22 11.13 7.31 -4.08
C LYS A 22 9.69 7.54 -3.63
N LEU A 23 8.86 8.19 -4.45
CA LEU A 23 7.45 8.49 -4.10
C LEU A 23 6.65 7.22 -3.74
N ASN A 24 6.97 6.11 -4.40
CA ASN A 24 6.26 4.84 -4.26
C ASN A 24 7.05 3.80 -3.45
N ILE A 25 7.99 4.24 -2.62
CA ILE A 25 8.74 3.38 -1.70
C ILE A 25 8.12 3.49 -0.31
N SER A 26 7.99 2.35 0.36
CA SER A 26 7.64 2.26 1.78
C SER A 26 8.80 1.67 2.56
N GLN A 27 8.95 2.11 3.80
CA GLN A 27 9.96 1.58 4.71
C GLN A 27 9.35 1.28 6.08
N PHE A 28 9.75 0.13 6.63
CA PHE A 28 9.31 -0.36 7.92
C PHE A 28 10.54 -0.74 8.74
N ILE A 29 10.54 -0.38 10.02
CA ILE A 29 11.60 -0.72 10.97
C ILE A 29 10.91 -1.40 12.16
N ASP A 30 11.18 -2.70 12.35
CA ASP A 30 10.76 -3.43 13.55
C ASP A 30 11.95 -3.65 14.48
N GLU A 31 11.67 -3.66 15.78
CA GLU A 31 12.62 -3.88 16.85
C GLU A 31 12.30 -5.18 17.59
N TYR A 32 13.33 -5.99 17.84
CA TYR A 32 13.23 -7.28 18.51
C TYR A 32 14.16 -7.34 19.72
N HIS A 33 13.59 -7.37 20.92
CA HIS A 33 14.32 -7.53 22.18
C HIS A 33 14.47 -9.01 22.58
N GLN A 34 15.01 -9.81 21.66
CA GLN A 34 15.35 -11.21 21.90
C GLN A 34 16.42 -11.72 20.92
N PRO A 35 17.13 -12.81 21.24
CA PRO A 35 18.03 -13.45 20.30
C PRO A 35 17.32 -13.96 19.04
N ILE A 36 17.86 -13.64 17.86
CA ILE A 36 17.38 -14.14 16.57
C ILE A 36 18.36 -15.13 15.98
N ASP A 37 17.86 -16.29 15.56
CA ASP A 37 18.62 -17.25 14.75
C ASP A 37 18.63 -16.78 13.28
N SER A 38 19.74 -16.19 12.84
CA SER A 38 19.85 -15.64 11.48
C SER A 38 19.77 -16.71 10.39
N GLY A 39 20.08 -17.97 10.69
CA GLY A 39 19.91 -19.10 9.77
C GLY A 39 18.44 -19.41 9.53
N CYS A 40 17.66 -19.54 10.61
CA CYS A 40 16.21 -19.74 10.53
C CYS A 40 15.51 -18.54 9.87
N PHE A 41 15.99 -17.33 10.14
CA PHE A 41 15.49 -16.10 9.51
C PHE A 41 15.70 -16.11 8.00
N ARG A 42 16.90 -16.46 7.54
CA ARG A 42 17.21 -16.62 6.10
C ARG A 42 16.32 -17.68 5.46
N GLN A 43 16.10 -18.82 6.13
CA GLN A 43 15.21 -19.86 5.63
C GLN A 43 13.76 -19.39 5.49
N ALA A 44 13.25 -18.66 6.49
CA ALA A 44 11.91 -18.06 6.46
C ALA A 44 11.77 -17.08 5.28
N TRP A 45 12.74 -16.18 5.08
CA TRP A 45 12.72 -15.25 3.94
C TRP A 45 12.79 -15.95 2.59
N ALA A 46 13.68 -16.94 2.45
CA ALA A 46 13.80 -17.72 1.22
C ALA A 46 12.51 -18.51 0.95
N HIS A 47 11.78 -18.93 1.98
CA HIS A 47 10.46 -19.55 1.84
C HIS A 47 9.43 -18.54 1.34
N MET A 48 9.38 -17.33 1.92
CA MET A 48 8.50 -16.24 1.45
C MET A 48 8.71 -15.93 -0.03
N LEU A 49 9.95 -15.76 -0.48
CA LEU A 49 10.26 -15.51 -1.89
C LEU A 49 9.77 -16.64 -2.82
N ARG A 50 9.84 -17.90 -2.38
CA ARG A 50 9.34 -19.04 -3.15
C ARG A 50 7.81 -19.05 -3.17
N ALA A 51 7.18 -18.82 -2.02
CA ALA A 51 5.74 -18.92 -1.81
C ALA A 51 4.96 -17.79 -2.49
N PHE A 52 5.46 -16.56 -2.47
CA PHE A 52 4.72 -15.37 -2.92
C PHE A 52 5.27 -14.82 -4.25
N PRO A 53 4.55 -15.00 -5.37
CA PRO A 53 4.98 -14.51 -6.69
C PRO A 53 5.23 -12.99 -6.74
N ALA A 54 4.42 -12.19 -6.05
CA ALA A 54 4.53 -10.74 -6.06
C ALA A 54 5.92 -10.26 -5.61
N LEU A 55 6.53 -10.89 -4.61
CA LEU A 55 7.87 -10.54 -4.08
C LEU A 55 9.00 -10.69 -5.10
N ARG A 56 8.78 -11.44 -6.18
CA ARG A 56 9.75 -11.66 -7.25
C ARG A 56 9.49 -10.79 -8.48
N THR A 57 8.36 -10.09 -8.50
CA THR A 57 7.87 -9.38 -9.69
C THR A 57 8.79 -8.24 -10.07
N CYS A 58 9.00 -8.08 -11.38
CA CYS A 58 9.52 -6.88 -12.03
C CYS A 58 8.63 -6.54 -13.22
N PHE A 59 8.97 -5.47 -13.93
CA PHE A 59 8.15 -4.93 -15.00
C PHE A 59 8.90 -4.86 -16.32
N ASP A 60 8.15 -4.89 -17.40
CA ASP A 60 8.64 -4.55 -18.73
C ASP A 60 7.62 -3.59 -19.33
N TRP A 61 8.12 -2.60 -20.07
CA TRP A 61 7.34 -1.52 -20.66
C TRP A 61 7.82 -1.15 -22.06
N GLU A 62 8.64 -1.99 -22.72
CA GLU A 62 9.12 -1.72 -24.07
C GLU A 62 8.00 -1.71 -25.13
N THR A 63 6.99 -2.57 -24.95
CA THR A 63 5.87 -2.72 -25.90
C THR A 63 4.51 -2.62 -25.23
N GLU A 64 4.34 -3.27 -24.09
CA GLU A 64 3.17 -3.21 -23.23
C GLU A 64 3.63 -3.11 -21.77
N LEU A 65 2.79 -2.53 -20.90
CA LEU A 65 3.06 -2.50 -19.47
C LEU A 65 2.79 -3.89 -18.88
N LEU A 66 3.83 -4.68 -18.70
CA LEU A 66 3.78 -6.07 -18.25
C LEU A 66 4.45 -6.24 -16.89
N GLN A 67 3.93 -7.19 -16.13
CA GLN A 67 4.59 -7.76 -14.96
C GLN A 67 5.19 -9.13 -15.29
N ILE A 68 6.48 -9.27 -14.97
CA ILE A 68 7.28 -10.47 -15.15
C ILE A 68 7.54 -11.07 -13.77
N ILE A 69 7.20 -12.35 -13.61
CA ILE A 69 7.43 -13.10 -12.37
C ILE A 69 8.52 -14.15 -12.64
N PRO A 70 9.81 -13.83 -12.43
CA PRO A 70 10.89 -14.78 -12.58
C PRO A 70 10.79 -15.88 -11.54
N ARG A 71 11.38 -17.04 -11.84
CA ARG A 71 11.55 -18.12 -10.85
C ARG A 71 12.45 -17.66 -9.71
N TYR A 72 12.28 -18.25 -8.54
CA TYR A 72 13.23 -18.06 -7.44
C TYR A 72 14.65 -18.41 -7.89
N SER A 73 15.62 -17.61 -7.46
CA SER A 73 17.05 -17.86 -7.62
C SER A 73 17.81 -17.38 -6.38
N GLU A 74 18.98 -17.95 -6.13
CA GLU A 74 19.87 -17.48 -5.05
C GLU A 74 20.34 -16.04 -5.31
N GLN A 75 20.56 -15.64 -6.56
CA GLN A 75 20.89 -14.26 -6.90
C GLN A 75 19.79 -13.27 -6.47
N LEU A 76 18.52 -13.65 -6.64
CA LEU A 76 17.41 -12.83 -6.15
C LEU A 76 17.36 -12.81 -4.61
N PHE A 77 17.65 -13.93 -3.95
CA PHE A 77 17.76 -13.96 -2.50
C PHE A 77 18.85 -13.01 -1.99
N ASP A 78 20.05 -13.07 -2.58
CA ASP A 78 21.19 -12.21 -2.21
C ASP A 78 20.92 -10.73 -2.47
N LYS A 79 20.17 -10.41 -3.54
CA LYS A 79 19.74 -9.04 -3.84
C LYS A 79 18.73 -8.49 -2.83
N THR A 80 17.91 -9.35 -2.25
CA THR A 80 16.75 -8.95 -1.42
C THR A 80 16.95 -9.17 0.07
N PHE A 81 18.08 -9.74 0.49
CA PHE A 81 18.37 -10.00 1.91
C PHE A 81 19.77 -9.58 2.31
N SER A 82 19.90 -8.95 3.47
CA SER A 82 21.21 -8.70 4.09
C SER A 82 21.16 -8.94 5.59
N TYR A 83 22.27 -9.43 6.12
CA TYR A 83 22.49 -9.55 7.56
C TYR A 83 23.67 -8.66 7.93
N LEU A 84 23.46 -7.72 8.85
CA LEU A 84 24.47 -6.77 9.29
C LEU A 84 24.75 -7.00 10.76
N ASP A 85 25.99 -7.37 11.11
CA ASP A 85 26.41 -7.44 12.50
C ASP A 85 27.04 -6.11 12.92
N MET A 86 26.29 -5.33 13.70
CA MET A 86 26.70 -4.03 14.22
C MET A 86 27.03 -4.08 15.71
N SER A 87 27.22 -5.27 16.29
CA SER A 87 27.55 -5.43 17.71
C SER A 87 28.89 -4.80 18.12
N ALA A 88 29.84 -4.69 17.20
CA ALA A 88 31.09 -3.95 17.42
C ALA A 88 30.84 -2.43 17.60
N THR A 89 29.89 -1.87 16.86
CA THR A 89 29.47 -0.46 16.98
C THR A 89 28.78 -0.23 18.33
N ALA A 90 27.92 -1.17 18.73
CA ALA A 90 27.21 -1.15 20.01
C ALA A 90 28.13 -1.25 21.24
N THR A 91 29.29 -1.88 21.12
CA THR A 91 30.24 -2.05 22.24
C THR A 91 31.28 -0.95 22.35
N SER A 92 31.33 -0.02 21.38
CA SER A 92 32.23 1.13 21.45
C SER A 92 31.87 2.01 22.66
N LYS A 93 32.88 2.35 23.48
CA LYS A 93 32.70 3.12 24.73
C LYS A 93 32.06 4.48 24.41
N GLY A 94 30.74 4.58 24.57
CA GLY A 94 30.00 5.82 24.29
C GLY A 94 28.68 5.65 23.55
N SER A 95 28.27 4.43 23.20
CA SER A 95 26.94 4.15 22.65
C SER A 95 25.83 4.54 23.65
N THR A 96 25.32 5.76 23.51
CA THR A 96 24.08 6.19 24.16
C THR A 96 22.88 5.59 23.42
N GLU A 97 21.72 5.52 24.09
CA GLU A 97 20.46 5.15 23.42
C GLU A 97 20.20 6.02 22.18
N GLU A 98 20.67 7.26 22.13
CA GLU A 98 20.51 8.17 20.98
C GLU A 98 21.36 7.79 19.74
N GLN A 99 22.49 7.10 19.94
CA GLN A 99 23.34 6.64 18.83
C GLN A 99 22.77 5.42 18.10
N VAL A 100 21.90 4.64 18.76
CA VAL A 100 21.30 3.43 18.17
C VAL A 100 20.30 3.80 17.07
N PRO A 101 19.24 4.61 17.31
CA PRO A 101 18.33 5.06 16.27
C PRO A 101 19.08 5.70 15.11
N THR A 102 20.03 6.59 15.39
CA THR A 102 20.82 7.26 14.34
C THR A 102 21.53 6.27 13.41
N ALA A 103 22.12 5.20 13.94
CA ALA A 103 22.81 4.20 13.14
C ALA A 103 21.84 3.35 12.31
N ILE A 104 20.70 2.95 12.90
CA ILE A 104 19.66 2.18 12.20
C ILE A 104 18.99 3.04 11.12
N ASP A 105 18.66 4.30 11.44
CA ASP A 105 18.12 5.29 10.50
C ASP A 105 19.08 5.53 9.34
N THR A 106 20.40 5.53 9.59
CA THR A 106 21.40 5.64 8.51
C THR A 106 21.34 4.44 7.57
N VAL A 107 21.22 3.22 8.10
CA VAL A 107 21.09 2.01 7.27
C VAL A 107 19.79 2.05 6.47
N ALA A 108 18.70 2.45 7.12
CA ALA A 108 17.39 2.57 6.50
C ALA A 108 17.39 3.64 5.39
N GLN A 109 17.98 4.81 5.65
CA GLN A 109 18.14 5.89 4.68
C GLN A 109 18.98 5.47 3.47
N GLN A 110 20.08 4.72 3.67
CA GLN A 110 20.88 4.21 2.56
C GLN A 110 20.07 3.27 1.65
N ALA A 111 19.27 2.38 2.23
CA ALA A 111 18.40 1.48 1.46
C ALA A 111 17.29 2.26 0.73
N TRP A 112 16.76 3.31 1.34
CA TRP A 112 15.78 4.21 0.72
C TRP A 112 16.39 4.97 -0.47
N GLU A 113 17.60 5.49 -0.31
CA GLU A 113 18.33 6.23 -1.35
C GLU A 113 18.75 5.36 -2.53
N GLN A 114 19.04 4.07 -2.28
CA GLN A 114 19.34 3.12 -3.34
C GLN A 114 18.17 2.94 -4.32
N GLY A 115 16.93 3.02 -3.81
CA GLY A 115 15.71 2.87 -4.60
C GLY A 115 15.59 1.51 -5.32
N PHE A 116 14.73 1.46 -6.33
CA PHE A 116 14.49 0.25 -7.11
C PHE A 116 14.46 0.54 -8.60
N ALA A 117 15.12 -0.33 -9.38
CA ALA A 117 14.95 -0.41 -10.82
C ALA A 117 13.76 -1.34 -11.12
N LEU A 118 12.66 -0.78 -11.64
CA LEU A 118 11.40 -1.51 -11.83
C LEU A 118 11.50 -2.66 -12.85
N ASP A 119 12.45 -2.59 -13.77
CA ASP A 119 12.77 -3.62 -14.77
C ASP A 119 13.52 -4.83 -14.17
N GLN A 120 13.99 -4.71 -12.93
CA GLN A 120 14.77 -5.74 -12.26
C GLN A 120 13.99 -6.35 -11.10
N PRO A 121 14.02 -7.68 -10.90
CA PRO A 121 13.35 -8.31 -9.77
C PRO A 121 14.02 -7.93 -8.45
N GLY A 122 13.29 -8.12 -7.35
CA GLY A 122 13.74 -7.75 -6.02
C GLY A 122 13.38 -6.32 -5.66
N LEU A 123 12.11 -5.97 -5.85
CA LEU A 123 11.51 -4.68 -5.46
C LEU A 123 11.22 -4.60 -3.94
N ILE A 124 11.98 -5.37 -3.16
CA ILE A 124 11.95 -5.46 -1.70
C ILE A 124 13.36 -5.80 -1.22
N HIS A 125 13.83 -5.11 -0.18
CA HIS A 125 15.06 -5.42 0.53
C HIS A 125 14.78 -5.59 2.01
N VAL A 126 15.20 -6.73 2.56
CA VAL A 126 15.05 -7.11 3.97
C VAL A 126 16.43 -7.14 4.62
N GLN A 127 16.66 -6.26 5.60
CA GLN A 127 17.92 -6.16 6.32
C GLN A 127 17.71 -6.55 7.79
N LEU A 128 18.28 -7.67 8.19
CA LEU A 128 18.35 -8.07 9.60
C LEU A 128 19.63 -7.52 10.21
N ILE A 129 19.50 -6.64 11.19
CA ILE A 129 20.62 -5.96 11.84
C ILE A 129 20.74 -6.48 13.27
N LYS A 130 21.89 -7.07 13.60
CA LYS A 130 22.22 -7.44 14.97
C LYS A 130 22.84 -6.24 15.67
N TRP A 131 22.20 -5.75 16.73
CA TRP A 131 22.74 -4.70 17.59
C TRP A 131 23.46 -5.29 18.82
N THR A 132 22.80 -6.18 19.55
CA THR A 132 23.40 -6.99 20.62
C THR A 132 22.97 -8.45 20.45
N ASP A 133 23.40 -9.35 21.33
CA ASP A 133 23.00 -10.77 21.28
C ASP A 133 21.48 -10.98 21.47
N ASP A 134 20.81 -10.02 22.09
CA ASP A 134 19.39 -10.01 22.43
C ASP A 134 18.62 -8.81 21.86
N HIS A 135 19.23 -8.06 20.92
CA HIS A 135 18.60 -6.89 20.32
C HIS A 135 18.87 -6.81 18.82
N TYR A 136 17.81 -6.85 18.02
CA TYR A 136 17.87 -6.84 16.56
C TYR A 136 16.87 -5.84 15.98
N TYR A 137 17.22 -5.30 14.82
CA TYR A 137 16.34 -4.49 13.99
C TYR A 137 16.07 -5.20 12.67
N LEU A 138 14.87 -5.06 12.14
CA LEU A 138 14.49 -5.51 10.81
C LEU A 138 14.02 -4.32 10.00
N VAL A 139 14.86 -3.91 9.05
CA VAL A 139 14.52 -2.86 8.09
C VAL A 139 13.98 -3.53 6.82
N ARG A 140 12.79 -3.12 6.40
CA ARG A 140 12.20 -3.52 5.11
C ARG A 140 11.99 -2.27 4.26
N THR A 141 12.61 -2.23 3.10
CA THR A 141 12.38 -1.19 2.08
C THR A 141 11.71 -1.86 0.89
N ILE A 142 10.57 -1.34 0.43
CA ILE A 142 9.69 -2.04 -0.53
C ILE A 142 9.10 -1.03 -1.52
N HIS A 143 9.05 -1.38 -2.80
CA HIS A 143 8.27 -0.60 -3.76
C HIS A 143 6.80 -1.01 -3.73
N HIS A 144 5.89 -0.04 -3.68
CA HIS A 144 4.43 -0.24 -3.70
C HIS A 144 3.91 -1.01 -4.92
N ALA A 145 4.67 -1.12 -6.01
CA ALA A 145 4.26 -1.87 -7.19
C ALA A 145 4.03 -3.37 -6.90
N ILE A 146 4.60 -3.89 -5.80
CA ILE A 146 4.43 -5.27 -5.35
C ILE A 146 3.78 -5.38 -3.95
N TRP A 147 3.36 -4.26 -3.35
CA TRP A 147 2.99 -4.20 -1.94
C TRP A 147 1.89 -3.19 -1.63
N ASP A 148 0.87 -3.62 -0.89
CA ASP A 148 -0.15 -2.75 -0.30
C ASP A 148 -0.15 -2.84 1.23
N GLY A 149 -0.91 -1.97 1.89
CA GLY A 149 -0.97 -1.93 3.35
C GLY A 149 -1.45 -3.24 4.01
N TRP A 150 -2.19 -4.09 3.30
CA TRP A 150 -2.64 -5.38 3.84
C TRP A 150 -1.50 -6.41 3.87
N CYS A 151 -0.52 -6.28 2.97
CA CYS A 151 0.65 -7.14 2.93
C CYS A 151 1.43 -7.14 4.25
N GLU A 152 1.47 -6.02 5.01
CA GLU A 152 2.13 -6.00 6.33
C GLU A 152 1.53 -7.02 7.31
N VAL A 153 0.19 -7.14 7.34
CA VAL A 153 -0.49 -8.09 8.23
C VAL A 153 -0.19 -9.54 7.82
N VAL A 154 -0.23 -9.80 6.51
CA VAL A 154 0.05 -11.13 5.94
C VAL A 154 1.51 -11.53 6.15
N PHE A 155 2.43 -10.63 5.80
CA PHE A 155 3.86 -10.83 5.94
C PHE A 155 4.24 -11.10 7.38
N ASN A 156 3.85 -10.24 8.32
CA ASN A 156 4.21 -10.43 9.72
C ASN A 156 3.69 -11.76 10.26
N ARG A 157 2.45 -12.13 9.95
CA ARG A 157 1.92 -13.43 10.37
C ARG A 157 2.70 -14.60 9.76
N ARG A 158 2.88 -14.61 8.43
CA ARG A 158 3.47 -15.74 7.69
C ARG A 158 4.96 -15.87 7.96
N PHE A 159 5.69 -14.77 7.98
CA PHE A 159 7.13 -14.73 8.21
C PHE A 159 7.47 -15.30 9.59
N HIS A 160 6.81 -14.84 10.66
CA HIS A 160 7.07 -15.32 12.01
C HIS A 160 6.65 -16.78 12.20
N GLN A 161 5.54 -17.24 11.58
CA GLN A 161 5.17 -18.65 11.59
C GLN A 161 6.25 -19.54 10.95
N LEU A 162 6.80 -19.12 9.81
CA LEU A 162 7.88 -19.84 9.14
C LEU A 162 9.16 -19.86 9.97
N TYR A 163 9.55 -18.70 10.53
CA TYR A 163 10.71 -18.59 11.41
C TYR A 163 10.62 -19.54 12.61
N GLU A 164 9.49 -19.55 13.31
CA GLU A 164 9.27 -20.44 14.46
C GLU A 164 9.32 -21.92 14.07
N ALA A 165 8.74 -22.29 12.92
CA ALA A 165 8.81 -23.66 12.43
C ALA A 165 10.26 -24.08 12.12
N TYR A 166 11.05 -23.24 11.45
CA TYR A 166 12.47 -23.52 11.20
C TYR A 166 13.30 -23.59 12.49
N ARG A 167 13.03 -22.71 13.47
CA ARG A 167 13.64 -22.78 14.81
C ARG A 167 13.35 -24.10 15.52
N GLN A 168 12.17 -24.65 15.32
CA GLN A 168 11.76 -25.96 15.84
C GLN A 168 12.24 -27.13 14.97
N GLN A 169 13.12 -26.87 13.98
CA GLN A 169 13.64 -27.85 13.03
C GLN A 169 12.54 -28.55 12.20
N GLN A 170 11.39 -27.90 12.06
CA GLN A 170 10.33 -28.34 11.17
C GLN A 170 10.62 -27.83 9.77
N THR A 171 10.16 -28.57 8.75
CA THR A 171 10.21 -28.13 7.36
C THR A 171 8.77 -27.82 6.91
N PRO A 172 8.37 -26.54 6.91
CA PRO A 172 7.04 -26.14 6.45
C PRO A 172 6.80 -26.58 5.00
N VAL A 173 5.57 -27.02 4.71
CA VAL A 173 5.16 -27.32 3.34
C VAL A 173 5.10 -26.03 2.53
N LEU A 174 5.84 -25.97 1.41
CA LEU A 174 5.78 -24.84 0.50
C LEU A 174 4.42 -24.78 -0.20
N THR A 175 3.63 -23.77 0.13
CA THR A 175 2.36 -23.47 -0.54
C THR A 175 2.54 -22.21 -1.36
N ILE A 176 2.30 -22.30 -2.66
CA ILE A 176 2.40 -21.15 -3.57
C ILE A 176 1.11 -20.33 -3.47
N ASP A 177 1.28 -19.02 -3.29
CA ASP A 177 0.20 -18.05 -3.43
C ASP A 177 -0.25 -17.97 -4.90
N ASN A 178 -1.39 -18.59 -5.18
CA ASN A 178 -2.02 -18.55 -6.49
C ASN A 178 -3.02 -17.41 -6.62
N ALA A 179 -3.41 -16.76 -5.52
CA ALA A 179 -4.44 -15.72 -5.53
C ALA A 179 -3.95 -14.47 -6.28
N TYR A 180 -2.68 -14.10 -6.12
CA TYR A 180 -2.09 -12.97 -6.85
C TYR A 180 -2.21 -13.13 -8.36
N GLY A 181 -1.84 -14.30 -8.90
CA GLY A 181 -1.94 -14.58 -10.33
C GLY A 181 -3.38 -14.63 -10.83
N GLN A 182 -4.31 -15.21 -10.04
CA GLN A 182 -5.73 -15.25 -10.38
C GLN A 182 -6.35 -13.85 -10.43
N ALA A 183 -5.94 -12.95 -9.53
CA ALA A 183 -6.46 -11.59 -9.49
C ALA A 183 -6.07 -10.75 -10.71
N GLN A 184 -4.99 -11.11 -11.44
CA GLN A 184 -4.60 -10.44 -12.69
C GLN A 184 -5.49 -10.81 -13.88
N HIS A 185 -6.39 -11.77 -13.70
CA HIS A 185 -7.32 -12.26 -14.72
C HIS A 185 -8.75 -12.30 -14.17
N PRO A 186 -9.37 -11.13 -13.97
CA PRO A 186 -10.77 -11.09 -13.53
C PRO A 186 -11.67 -11.81 -14.55
N PRO A 187 -12.73 -12.50 -14.11
CA PRO A 187 -13.69 -13.13 -15.01
C PRO A 187 -14.30 -12.10 -15.99
N PRO A 188 -14.54 -12.44 -17.27
CA PRO A 188 -15.12 -11.50 -18.24
C PRO A 188 -16.43 -10.84 -17.78
N ALA A 189 -17.29 -11.59 -17.08
CA ALA A 189 -18.52 -11.04 -16.49
C ALA A 189 -18.26 -9.93 -15.45
N LEU A 190 -17.20 -10.06 -14.63
CA LEU A 190 -16.83 -9.02 -13.67
C LEU A 190 -16.27 -7.78 -14.37
N VAL A 191 -15.52 -7.97 -15.45
CA VAL A 191 -15.02 -6.87 -16.29
C VAL A 191 -16.19 -6.10 -16.91
N GLU A 192 -17.16 -6.81 -17.50
CA GLU A 192 -18.36 -6.19 -18.09
C GLU A 192 -19.19 -5.44 -17.03
N GLN A 193 -19.41 -6.04 -15.85
CA GLN A 193 -20.10 -5.39 -14.74
C GLN A 193 -19.38 -4.12 -14.27
N THR A 194 -18.05 -4.16 -14.17
CA THR A 194 -17.23 -3.00 -13.79
C THR A 194 -17.32 -1.90 -14.85
N GLN A 195 -17.24 -2.24 -16.13
CA GLN A 195 -17.41 -1.27 -17.22
C GLN A 195 -18.81 -0.63 -17.21
N ALA A 196 -19.86 -1.44 -17.05
CA ALA A 196 -21.23 -0.96 -16.97
C ALA A 196 -21.46 -0.04 -15.75
N PHE A 197 -20.88 -0.38 -14.60
CA PHE A 197 -20.92 0.43 -13.39
C PHE A 197 -20.33 1.82 -13.63
N TRP A 198 -19.15 1.90 -14.23
CA TRP A 198 -18.44 3.16 -14.48
C TRP A 198 -18.97 3.96 -15.68
N ALA A 199 -19.67 3.31 -16.62
CA ALA A 199 -20.33 3.99 -17.74
C ALA A 199 -21.57 4.80 -17.32
N SER A 200 -22.06 4.64 -16.09
CA SER A 200 -23.22 5.36 -15.57
C SER A 200 -23.00 6.89 -15.57
N PRO A 201 -23.95 7.70 -16.07
CA PRO A 201 -23.86 9.16 -16.04
C PRO A 201 -23.59 9.74 -14.64
N ASP A 202 -24.17 9.12 -13.59
CA ASP A 202 -24.04 9.58 -12.20
C ASP A 202 -22.61 9.44 -11.63
N ARG A 203 -21.72 8.75 -12.36
CA ARG A 203 -20.32 8.52 -11.98
C ARG A 203 -19.34 9.25 -12.89
N ARG A 204 -19.83 10.01 -13.87
CA ARG A 204 -18.98 10.86 -14.70
C ARG A 204 -18.39 11.97 -13.83
N ILE A 205 -17.13 12.29 -14.12
CA ILE A 205 -16.38 13.33 -13.43
C ILE A 205 -16.12 14.40 -14.48
N ASP A 206 -16.96 15.41 -14.49
CA ASP A 206 -16.91 16.44 -15.53
C ASP A 206 -15.81 17.48 -15.22
N GLN A 207 -15.55 17.76 -13.95
CA GLN A 207 -14.51 18.71 -13.53
C GLN A 207 -13.98 18.40 -12.12
N ALA A 208 -12.70 18.69 -11.89
CA ALA A 208 -12.11 18.66 -10.56
C ALA A 208 -12.66 19.81 -9.70
N ASN A 209 -12.89 19.56 -8.41
CA ASN A 209 -13.34 20.59 -7.49
C ASN A 209 -12.33 21.73 -7.34
N ASN A 210 -12.82 22.96 -7.25
CA ASN A 210 -11.97 24.12 -7.02
C ASN A 210 -11.59 24.25 -5.54
N ILE A 211 -10.48 23.65 -5.13
CA ILE A 211 -10.01 23.68 -3.74
C ILE A 211 -9.07 24.87 -3.42
N ASN A 212 -8.95 25.88 -4.28
CA ASN A 212 -8.02 26.99 -4.06
C ASN A 212 -8.25 27.72 -2.73
N ALA A 213 -9.49 27.76 -2.23
CA ALA A 213 -9.82 28.36 -0.94
C ALA A 213 -9.23 27.59 0.27
N MET A 214 -8.81 26.34 0.09
CA MET A 214 -8.14 25.53 1.12
C MET A 214 -6.61 25.67 1.09
N LEU A 215 -6.06 26.31 0.06
CA LEU A 215 -4.62 26.35 -0.20
C LEU A 215 -4.03 27.72 0.16
N THR A 216 -2.76 27.71 0.55
CA THR A 216 -1.99 28.94 0.81
C THR A 216 -1.56 29.64 -0.47
N ALA A 217 -1.53 28.93 -1.60
CA ALA A 217 -1.24 29.46 -2.94
C ALA A 217 -2.12 28.76 -3.99
N PRO A 218 -2.44 29.41 -5.12
CA PRO A 218 -3.29 28.80 -6.16
C PRO A 218 -2.67 27.56 -6.81
N LEU A 219 -3.50 26.57 -7.14
CA LEU A 219 -3.09 25.34 -7.86
C LEU A 219 -2.34 25.64 -9.16
N ALA A 220 -2.80 26.63 -9.94
CA ALA A 220 -2.17 27.04 -11.20
C ALA A 220 -0.74 27.61 -11.02
N SER A 221 -0.36 27.99 -9.79
CA SER A 221 0.97 28.47 -9.44
C SER A 221 1.90 27.37 -8.90
N ALA A 222 1.39 26.16 -8.65
CA ALA A 222 2.17 25.02 -8.24
C ALA A 222 2.92 24.44 -9.46
N ALA A 223 4.06 25.03 -9.79
CA ALA A 223 5.00 24.38 -10.70
C ALA A 223 5.54 23.10 -10.04
N ALA A 224 5.24 21.96 -10.68
CA ALA A 224 5.92 20.66 -10.60
C ALA A 224 6.30 20.10 -9.21
N SER A 225 5.65 18.98 -8.90
CA SER A 225 5.97 17.97 -7.88
C SER A 225 5.99 18.45 -6.42
N PRO A 226 5.29 17.76 -5.50
CA PRO A 226 5.44 18.04 -4.07
C PRO A 226 6.90 17.77 -3.67
N THR A 227 7.66 18.85 -3.48
CA THR A 227 9.06 18.80 -3.06
C THR A 227 9.22 18.57 -1.56
N LEU A 228 8.10 18.59 -0.82
CA LEU A 228 8.07 18.38 0.62
C LEU A 228 6.83 17.55 1.00
N LEU A 229 7.06 16.31 1.44
CA LEU A 229 6.07 15.56 2.19
C LEU A 229 6.07 16.12 3.61
N ILE A 230 5.02 16.85 3.97
CA ILE A 230 4.79 17.24 5.37
C ILE A 230 3.87 16.19 5.97
N GLU A 231 4.39 15.39 6.89
CA GLU A 231 3.57 14.49 7.69
C GLU A 231 3.09 15.23 8.94
N GLN A 232 1.77 15.43 9.04
CA GLN A 232 1.11 15.90 10.26
C GLN A 232 0.12 14.82 10.70
N ALA A 233 0.25 14.39 11.95
CA ALA A 233 -0.63 13.42 12.55
C ALA A 233 -1.41 14.07 13.70
N ASP A 234 -2.72 14.11 13.55
CA ASP A 234 -3.67 14.40 14.63
C ASP A 234 -4.50 13.15 14.91
N ALA A 235 -4.89 12.96 16.17
CA ALA A 235 -5.62 11.77 16.60
C ALA A 235 -6.93 12.13 17.32
N ILE A 236 -8.03 11.55 16.86
CA ILE A 236 -9.27 11.50 17.63
C ILE A 236 -9.09 10.41 18.71
N SER A 237 -9.10 10.80 19.98
CA SER A 237 -8.79 9.89 21.09
C SER A 237 -9.78 10.05 22.25
N GLY A 238 -9.64 9.20 23.27
CA GLY A 238 -10.43 9.29 24.50
C GLY A 238 -11.95 9.18 24.27
N THR A 239 -12.70 10.08 24.90
CA THR A 239 -14.17 10.08 24.89
C THR A 239 -14.74 10.32 23.50
N ASP A 240 -14.09 11.13 22.67
CA ASP A 240 -14.57 11.47 21.33
C ASP A 240 -14.47 10.26 20.39
N TYR A 241 -13.37 9.51 20.48
CA TYR A 241 -13.22 8.26 19.73
C TYR A 241 -14.24 7.21 20.18
N GLN A 242 -14.48 7.09 21.50
CA GLN A 242 -15.50 6.18 22.03
C GLN A 242 -16.90 6.56 21.55
N ALA A 243 -17.24 7.85 21.55
CA ALA A 243 -18.50 8.35 21.03
C ALA A 243 -18.66 8.04 19.53
N LEU A 244 -17.60 8.26 18.74
CA LEU A 244 -17.58 7.90 17.32
C LEU A 244 -17.79 6.39 17.11
N GLN A 245 -17.11 5.53 17.88
CA GLN A 245 -17.31 4.09 17.80
C GLN A 245 -18.74 3.66 18.16
N LEU A 246 -19.33 4.25 19.21
CA LEU A 246 -20.71 3.99 19.61
C LEU A 246 -21.70 4.43 18.53
N PHE A 247 -21.50 5.62 17.96
CA PHE A 247 -22.29 6.13 16.84
C PHE A 247 -22.22 5.19 15.63
N CYS A 248 -21.00 4.77 15.25
CA CYS A 248 -20.77 3.81 14.18
C CYS A 248 -21.53 2.50 14.40
N ARG A 249 -21.45 1.93 15.62
CA ARG A 249 -22.17 0.71 15.99
C ARG A 249 -23.68 0.90 15.98
N GLN A 250 -24.18 1.99 16.53
CA GLN A 250 -25.62 2.27 16.64
C GLN A 250 -26.30 2.33 15.26
N TYR A 251 -25.65 2.98 14.30
CA TYR A 251 -26.21 3.19 12.96
C TYR A 251 -25.67 2.21 11.91
N SER A 252 -24.90 1.20 12.34
CA SER A 252 -24.26 0.22 11.45
C SER A 252 -23.42 0.88 10.35
N ILE A 253 -22.73 1.98 10.68
CA ILE A 253 -21.83 2.69 9.78
C ILE A 253 -20.36 2.48 10.15
N THR A 254 -19.44 2.64 9.20
CA THR A 254 -18.00 2.54 9.44
C THR A 254 -17.35 3.88 9.76
N ALA A 255 -16.24 3.87 10.49
CA ALA A 255 -15.44 5.08 10.71
C ALA A 255 -14.95 5.71 9.39
N ASN A 256 -14.60 4.87 8.40
CA ASN A 256 -14.26 5.33 7.05
C ASN A 256 -15.40 6.16 6.42
N THR A 257 -16.65 5.71 6.54
CA THR A 257 -17.82 6.46 6.05
C THR A 257 -17.94 7.84 6.69
N VAL A 258 -17.68 7.95 8.00
CA VAL A 258 -17.72 9.23 8.72
C VAL A 258 -16.61 10.17 8.26
N VAL A 259 -15.38 9.65 8.10
CA VAL A 259 -14.23 10.43 7.61
C VAL A 259 -14.45 10.87 6.16
N GLN A 260 -14.96 9.99 5.30
CA GLN A 260 -15.32 10.31 3.92
C GLN A 260 -16.38 11.41 3.85
N PHE A 261 -17.44 11.32 4.64
CA PHE A 261 -18.44 12.38 4.75
C PHE A 261 -17.81 13.72 5.17
N ALA A 262 -16.99 13.72 6.22
CA ALA A 262 -16.36 14.94 6.73
C ALA A 262 -15.43 15.57 5.69
N TRP A 263 -14.62 14.77 5.00
CA TRP A 263 -13.70 15.23 3.98
C TRP A 263 -14.43 15.80 2.76
N HIS A 264 -15.42 15.07 2.25
CA HIS A 264 -16.22 15.53 1.13
C HIS A 264 -17.06 16.77 1.44
N TRP A 265 -17.57 16.88 2.68
CA TRP A 265 -18.31 18.06 3.13
C TRP A 265 -17.38 19.27 3.21
N LEU A 266 -16.13 19.09 3.68
CA LEU A 266 -15.12 20.14 3.67
C LEU A 266 -14.84 20.63 2.25
N VAL A 267 -14.60 19.71 1.31
CA VAL A 267 -14.39 20.05 -0.11
C VAL A 267 -15.60 20.82 -0.65
N HIS A 268 -16.82 20.41 -0.36
CA HIS A 268 -18.03 21.12 -0.77
C HIS A 268 -18.10 22.53 -0.20
N CYS A 269 -17.91 22.70 1.12
CA CYS A 269 -17.95 24.00 1.78
C CYS A 269 -16.93 25.00 1.22
N TYR A 270 -15.75 24.54 0.84
CA TYR A 270 -14.66 25.41 0.36
C TYR A 270 -14.67 25.64 -1.15
N SER A 271 -15.16 24.66 -1.94
CA SER A 271 -15.28 24.82 -3.39
C SER A 271 -16.57 25.55 -3.78
N GLY A 272 -17.65 25.36 -3.02
CA GLY A 272 -19.00 25.79 -3.39
C GLY A 272 -19.66 24.92 -4.46
N ASP A 273 -19.01 23.82 -4.88
CA ASP A 273 -19.49 22.96 -5.96
C ASP A 273 -20.65 22.08 -5.49
N ALA A 274 -21.65 21.85 -6.36
CA ALA A 274 -22.82 21.02 -6.07
C ALA A 274 -22.49 19.54 -5.75
N SER A 275 -21.30 19.10 -6.13
CA SER A 275 -20.78 17.77 -5.85
C SER A 275 -19.31 17.84 -5.47
N SER A 276 -18.85 16.96 -4.57
CA SER A 276 -17.42 16.77 -4.30
C SER A 276 -16.94 15.40 -4.79
N CYS A 277 -15.76 15.37 -5.40
CA CYS A 277 -15.09 14.19 -5.94
C CYS A 277 -13.70 14.06 -5.32
N VAL A 278 -13.40 12.93 -4.69
CA VAL A 278 -12.10 12.65 -4.07
C VAL A 278 -11.60 11.28 -4.49
N GLY A 279 -10.28 11.14 -4.65
CA GLY A 279 -9.66 9.83 -4.84
C GLY A 279 -9.77 9.01 -3.56
N THR A 280 -10.39 7.83 -3.67
CA THR A 280 -10.57 6.89 -2.56
C THR A 280 -9.83 5.60 -2.85
N THR A 281 -8.94 5.22 -1.94
CA THR A 281 -8.24 3.94 -1.99
C THR A 281 -9.20 2.80 -1.64
N VAL A 282 -9.38 1.86 -2.56
CA VAL A 282 -10.17 0.64 -2.39
C VAL A 282 -9.24 -0.55 -2.16
N PHE A 283 -9.71 -1.57 -1.44
CA PHE A 283 -8.84 -2.68 -1.01
C PHE A 283 -8.48 -3.65 -2.15
N GLY A 284 -9.37 -3.79 -3.14
CA GLY A 284 -9.19 -4.67 -4.29
C GLY A 284 -9.15 -6.17 -4.00
N ARG A 285 -9.45 -6.58 -2.76
CA ARG A 285 -9.48 -7.99 -2.30
C ARG A 285 -10.89 -8.58 -2.21
N ALA A 286 -11.90 -7.89 -2.71
CA ALA A 286 -13.29 -8.38 -2.74
C ALA A 286 -13.57 -9.41 -3.85
N LEU A 287 -12.55 -9.81 -4.61
CA LEU A 287 -12.67 -10.83 -5.64
C LEU A 287 -12.99 -12.19 -5.01
N PRO A 288 -13.83 -13.03 -5.65
CA PRO A 288 -14.17 -14.37 -5.16
C PRO A 288 -13.03 -15.37 -5.40
N ILE A 289 -11.85 -15.08 -4.85
CA ILE A 289 -10.60 -15.84 -5.02
C ILE A 289 -10.21 -16.43 -3.66
N THR A 290 -10.08 -17.75 -3.60
CA THR A 290 -9.65 -18.43 -2.38
C THR A 290 -8.25 -18.00 -1.97
N GLY A 291 -8.08 -17.58 -0.71
CA GLY A 291 -6.79 -17.19 -0.16
C GLY A 291 -6.35 -15.76 -0.48
N ILE A 292 -7.20 -14.93 -1.10
CA ILE A 292 -6.85 -13.54 -1.44
C ILE A 292 -6.52 -12.69 -0.21
N ASP A 293 -7.15 -12.95 0.93
CA ASP A 293 -6.86 -12.25 2.20
C ASP A 293 -5.50 -12.62 2.81
N GLU A 294 -4.89 -13.71 2.34
CA GLU A 294 -3.57 -14.21 2.75
C GLU A 294 -2.50 -14.01 1.67
N SER A 295 -2.85 -13.31 0.59
CA SER A 295 -1.94 -13.07 -0.53
C SER A 295 -1.10 -11.82 -0.33
N ILE A 296 0.12 -11.84 -0.86
CA ILE A 296 0.99 -10.66 -0.95
C ILE A 296 0.97 -10.16 -2.40
N GLY A 297 0.78 -8.86 -2.57
CA GLY A 297 0.80 -8.17 -3.86
C GLY A 297 0.14 -6.79 -3.76
N LEU A 298 0.15 -6.04 -4.87
CA LEU A 298 -0.61 -4.80 -4.98
C LEU A 298 -2.05 -5.12 -5.41
N TYR A 299 -3.01 -5.02 -4.49
CA TYR A 299 -4.43 -5.17 -4.80
C TYR A 299 -5.20 -3.86 -4.78
N ILE A 300 -4.74 -2.91 -3.95
CA ILE A 300 -5.41 -1.63 -3.82
C ILE A 300 -5.47 -0.90 -5.16
N ASN A 301 -6.50 -0.07 -5.31
CA ASN A 301 -6.60 0.87 -6.41
C ASN A 301 -7.08 2.21 -5.85
N THR A 302 -6.85 3.30 -6.57
CA THR A 302 -7.37 4.63 -6.21
C THR A 302 -8.42 5.00 -7.23
N LEU A 303 -9.67 5.13 -6.78
CA LEU A 303 -10.82 5.36 -7.65
C LEU A 303 -11.56 6.62 -7.21
N PRO A 304 -12.17 7.34 -8.14
CA PRO A 304 -12.91 8.53 -7.81
C PRO A 304 -14.19 8.14 -7.08
N PHE A 305 -14.46 8.85 -5.99
CA PHE A 305 -15.69 8.74 -5.24
C PHE A 305 -16.33 10.12 -5.21
N SER A 306 -17.61 10.21 -5.57
CA SER A 306 -18.32 11.49 -5.72
C SER A 306 -19.60 11.51 -4.87
N ILE A 307 -19.87 12.66 -4.25
CA ILE A 307 -21.07 12.92 -3.45
C ILE A 307 -21.75 14.16 -3.98
N HIS A 308 -23.06 14.08 -4.21
CA HIS A 308 -23.92 15.21 -4.56
C HIS A 308 -24.55 15.82 -3.31
N TRP A 309 -24.56 17.14 -3.21
CA TRP A 309 -24.99 17.89 -2.02
C TRP A 309 -26.30 18.64 -2.19
N GLU A 310 -26.81 18.74 -3.42
CA GLU A 310 -28.12 19.35 -3.72
C GLU A 310 -29.28 18.42 -3.33
N ASN A 311 -29.47 18.24 -2.02
CA ASN A 311 -30.56 17.45 -1.45
C ASN A 311 -30.88 17.93 -0.03
N ASP A 312 -32.08 17.58 0.45
CA ASP A 312 -32.52 17.90 1.82
C ASP A 312 -32.25 16.72 2.79
N TYR A 313 -31.19 15.94 2.57
CA TYR A 313 -30.91 14.77 3.40
C TYR A 313 -30.37 15.17 4.77
N SER A 314 -30.77 14.42 5.80
CA SER A 314 -30.10 14.50 7.10
C SER A 314 -28.69 13.93 7.00
N VAL A 315 -27.79 14.36 7.88
CA VAL A 315 -26.42 13.83 7.97
C VAL A 315 -26.41 12.30 8.07
N LEU A 316 -27.31 11.72 8.88
CA LEU A 316 -27.41 10.27 9.01
C LEU A 316 -27.83 9.59 7.70
N LYS A 317 -28.77 10.19 6.95
CA LYS A 317 -29.18 9.67 5.65
C LYS A 317 -28.02 9.73 4.66
N GLN A 318 -27.27 10.83 4.64
CA GLN A 318 -26.10 10.99 3.79
C GLN A 318 -25.01 9.96 4.12
N LEU A 319 -24.68 9.77 5.39
CA LEU A 319 -23.72 8.74 5.84
C LEU A 319 -24.14 7.33 5.39
N THR A 320 -25.42 7.00 5.52
CA THR A 320 -25.94 5.69 5.10
C THR A 320 -25.77 5.48 3.59
N LEU A 321 -26.03 6.51 2.79
CA LEU A 321 -25.86 6.46 1.34
C LEU A 321 -24.38 6.34 0.95
N ILE A 322 -23.51 7.11 1.59
CA ILE A 322 -22.05 7.03 1.37
C ILE A 322 -21.56 5.61 1.63
N GLN A 323 -21.98 4.98 2.74
CA GLN A 323 -21.57 3.61 3.02
C GLN A 323 -22.03 2.63 1.95
N GLN A 324 -23.27 2.75 1.48
CA GLN A 324 -23.79 1.89 0.41
C GLN A 324 -22.98 2.07 -0.88
N GLN A 325 -22.72 3.32 -1.27
CA GLN A 325 -21.92 3.61 -2.46
C GLN A 325 -20.47 3.15 -2.35
N LEU A 326 -19.85 3.24 -1.15
CA LEU A 326 -18.52 2.70 -0.90
C LEU A 326 -18.50 1.17 -0.99
N LEU A 327 -19.52 0.48 -0.48
CA LEU A 327 -19.64 -0.97 -0.60
C LEU A 327 -19.80 -1.40 -2.06
N ASP A 328 -20.64 -0.69 -2.83
CA ASP A 328 -20.80 -0.95 -4.26
C ASP A 328 -19.48 -0.69 -5.01
N LEU A 329 -18.77 0.39 -4.69
CA LEU A 329 -17.47 0.72 -5.29
C LEU A 329 -16.43 -0.40 -5.10
N GLN A 330 -16.41 -1.08 -3.94
CA GLN A 330 -15.48 -2.20 -3.68
C GLN A 330 -15.68 -3.40 -4.62
N GLN A 331 -16.81 -3.50 -5.32
CA GLN A 331 -17.08 -4.59 -6.27
C GLN A 331 -16.62 -4.27 -7.69
N HIS A 332 -16.26 -3.00 -7.97
CA HIS A 332 -15.98 -2.50 -9.32
C HIS A 332 -14.61 -1.83 -9.40
N THR A 333 -13.61 -2.45 -8.77
CA THR A 333 -12.30 -1.83 -8.55
C THR A 333 -11.27 -2.09 -9.63
N HIS A 334 -11.50 -3.09 -10.50
CA HIS A 334 -10.53 -3.54 -11.50
C HIS A 334 -10.61 -2.71 -12.79
N ILE A 335 -10.32 -1.41 -12.67
CA ILE A 335 -10.31 -0.46 -13.79
C ILE A 335 -9.17 0.58 -13.63
N PRO A 336 -8.46 0.96 -14.69
CA PRO A 336 -7.50 2.06 -14.65
C PRO A 336 -8.16 3.40 -14.34
N LEU A 337 -7.64 4.14 -13.35
CA LEU A 337 -8.12 5.48 -13.03
C LEU A 337 -8.10 6.41 -14.26
N ALA A 338 -7.02 6.36 -15.05
CA ALA A 338 -6.88 7.14 -16.28
C ALA A 338 -8.01 6.88 -17.30
N SER A 339 -8.60 5.69 -17.31
CA SER A 339 -9.74 5.38 -18.20
C SER A 339 -11.07 6.03 -17.76
N LEU A 340 -11.12 6.56 -16.54
CA LEU A 340 -12.27 7.27 -15.97
C LEU A 340 -12.16 8.78 -16.12
N GLN A 341 -11.00 9.30 -16.56
CA GLN A 341 -10.77 10.72 -16.76
C GLN A 341 -11.06 11.10 -18.21
N THR A 342 -11.74 12.23 -18.42
CA THR A 342 -12.06 12.74 -19.76
C THR A 342 -10.85 13.35 -20.49
N ASP A 343 -9.84 13.83 -19.74
CA ASP A 343 -8.67 14.54 -20.29
C ASP A 343 -7.35 13.75 -20.19
N GLY A 344 -7.40 12.47 -19.79
CA GLY A 344 -6.23 11.59 -19.70
C GLY A 344 -5.62 11.52 -18.30
#